data_AF-A0A7J5BSX6-F1
#
_entry.id   AF-A0A7J5BSX6-F1
#
_cell.length_a   1.000
_cell.length_b   1.000
_cell.length_c   1.000
_cell.angle_alpha   90.00
_cell.angle_beta   90.00
_cell.angle_gamma   90.00
#
_symmetry.space_group_name_H-M   'P 1'
#
loop_
_entity.id
_entity.type
_entity.pdbx_description
1 polymer ?
#
loop_
_entity_poly.entity_id
_entity_poly.type
_entity_poly.pdbx_seq_one_letter_code
_entity_poly.pdbx_strand_id
1 'polypeptide(L)'
;MCSGHRPPPFPAVFPHSGRRPVAQRLKEQRMTMNRMTRTALGICLVASASTLALTGCSSSDNGSTQSSTAASSDSSAEDARLAPSVCGTPEDDGQNHEIPVGDADEGPFHMEANYFQPGDMAFDGGMMPAYADSIAHIELDVKVNEEGTKYGWSVDETPADLNIDYTVTDKSGKEIVKGMFMEMNAADGSHYGTNIPKSAEAAGLVGSLENPGEYTVTFHIAPPKNYGLHQDKRTGVEATEWFAPFDVSMDWLYTAEQKKCIVDDPRA
;
A
#
# COMPACT_ATOMS: atom_id res chain seq x y z
N MET A 1 -71.94 38.32 11.30
CA MET A 1 -72.06 37.61 10.01
C MET A 1 -70.83 37.91 9.18
N CYS A 2 -69.86 36.99 9.13
CA CYS A 2 -68.80 36.94 8.12
C CYS A 2 -68.55 35.46 7.84
N SER A 3 -68.79 35.04 6.61
CA SER A 3 -68.76 33.66 6.13
C SER A 3 -67.34 33.10 6.10
N GLY A 4 -67.18 31.89 6.67
CA GLY A 4 -65.94 31.11 6.61
C GLY A 4 -65.71 30.47 5.24
N HIS A 5 -64.50 30.59 4.73
CA HIS A 5 -63.97 29.75 3.65
C HIS A 5 -63.28 28.53 4.27
N ARG A 6 -63.74 27.32 3.92
CA ARG A 6 -63.02 26.06 4.20
C ARG A 6 -61.99 25.81 3.08
N PRO A 7 -60.77 25.37 3.40
CA PRO A 7 -59.82 24.92 2.39
C PRO A 7 -60.22 23.53 1.83
N PRO A 8 -59.79 23.20 0.60
CA PRO A 8 -60.12 21.95 -0.08
C PRO A 8 -59.40 20.74 0.54
N PRO A 9 -59.91 19.51 0.32
CA PRO A 9 -59.37 18.29 0.92
C PRO A 9 -58.04 17.86 0.27
N PHE A 10 -57.13 17.35 1.10
CA PHE A 10 -55.85 16.76 0.69
C PHE A 10 -56.06 15.50 -0.17
N PRO A 11 -55.18 15.21 -1.16
CA PRO A 11 -55.27 13.99 -1.94
C PRO A 11 -54.77 12.76 -1.16
N ALA A 12 -55.32 11.61 -1.52
CA ALA A 12 -55.12 10.31 -0.89
C ALA A 12 -53.66 9.82 -0.93
N VAL A 13 -53.25 9.19 0.17
CA VAL A 13 -51.97 8.50 0.36
C VAL A 13 -51.93 7.25 -0.53
N PHE A 14 -50.98 7.16 -1.45
CA PHE A 14 -50.66 5.95 -2.19
C PHE A 14 -49.97 4.91 -1.27
N PRO A 15 -50.28 3.61 -1.39
CA PRO A 15 -49.60 2.59 -0.59
C PRO A 15 -48.15 2.42 -1.07
N HIS A 16 -47.24 2.53 -0.11
CA HIS A 16 -45.81 2.27 -0.28
C HIS A 16 -45.60 0.80 -0.69
N SER A 17 -45.10 0.57 -1.91
CA SER A 17 -44.63 -0.74 -2.34
C SER A 17 -43.49 -1.20 -1.43
N GLY A 18 -43.70 -2.33 -0.75
CA GLY A 18 -42.86 -2.82 0.33
C GLY A 18 -41.38 -3.02 -0.05
N ARG A 19 -40.50 -2.32 0.66
CA ARG A 19 -39.10 -2.75 0.80
C ARG A 19 -39.07 -3.94 1.74
N ARG A 20 -38.68 -5.10 1.22
CA ARG A 20 -38.45 -6.30 2.04
C ARG A 20 -37.25 -6.09 2.96
N PRO A 21 -37.29 -6.56 4.22
CA PRO A 21 -36.21 -6.37 5.18
C PRO A 21 -34.91 -7.03 4.72
N VAL A 22 -33.78 -6.36 4.99
CA VAL A 22 -32.41 -6.70 4.53
C VAL A 22 -32.03 -8.17 4.81
N ALA A 23 -32.52 -8.74 5.90
CA ALA A 23 -32.27 -10.14 6.28
C ALA A 23 -32.78 -11.17 5.26
N GLN A 24 -33.81 -10.84 4.47
CA GLN A 24 -34.36 -11.75 3.46
C GLN A 24 -33.53 -11.75 2.17
N ARG A 25 -32.86 -10.63 1.87
CA ARG A 25 -31.97 -10.48 0.70
C ARG A 25 -30.67 -11.29 0.85
N LEU A 26 -30.15 -11.38 2.08
CA LEU A 26 -28.95 -12.16 2.40
C LEU A 26 -29.17 -13.68 2.31
N LYS A 27 -30.38 -14.17 2.63
CA LYS A 27 -30.71 -15.61 2.50
C LYS A 27 -30.85 -16.04 1.04
N GLU A 28 -31.36 -15.19 0.16
CA GLU A 28 -31.47 -15.49 -1.27
C GLU A 28 -30.10 -15.51 -1.95
N GLN A 29 -29.20 -14.56 -1.63
CA GLN A 29 -27.81 -14.56 -2.13
C GLN A 29 -27.00 -15.77 -1.67
N ARG A 30 -27.21 -16.24 -0.43
CA ARG A 30 -26.53 -17.45 0.09
C ARG A 30 -26.99 -18.73 -0.61
N MET A 31 -28.23 -18.81 -1.11
CA MET A 31 -28.73 -19.99 -1.83
C MET A 31 -28.25 -20.07 -3.28
N THR A 32 -28.04 -18.93 -3.95
CA THR A 32 -27.48 -18.90 -5.32
C THR A 32 -26.01 -19.30 -5.35
N MET A 33 -25.23 -18.91 -4.34
CA MET A 33 -23.79 -19.24 -4.28
C MET A 33 -23.52 -20.74 -4.04
N ASN A 34 -24.39 -21.43 -3.27
CA ASN A 34 -24.28 -22.87 -3.03
C ASN A 34 -24.77 -23.76 -4.20
N ARG A 35 -25.43 -23.18 -5.22
CA ARG A 35 -25.78 -23.91 -6.46
C ARG A 35 -24.68 -23.82 -7.51
N MET A 36 -23.84 -22.79 -7.47
CA MET A 36 -22.79 -22.56 -8.47
C MET A 36 -21.50 -23.38 -8.19
N THR A 37 -21.28 -23.78 -6.94
CA THR A 37 -20.12 -24.59 -6.51
C THR A 37 -20.27 -26.10 -6.69
N ARG A 38 -21.37 -26.59 -7.27
CA ARG A 38 -21.63 -28.04 -7.47
C ARG A 38 -21.45 -28.56 -8.89
N THR A 39 -20.89 -27.75 -9.81
CA THR A 39 -20.73 -28.13 -11.23
C THR A 39 -19.29 -28.11 -11.74
N ALA A 40 -18.31 -28.25 -10.86
CA ALA A 40 -16.91 -28.45 -11.26
C ALA A 40 -16.28 -29.61 -10.47
N LEU A 41 -16.70 -30.84 -10.79
CA LEU A 41 -15.95 -32.04 -10.43
C LEU A 41 -16.03 -33.01 -11.61
N GLY A 42 -14.98 -33.03 -12.42
CA GLY A 42 -14.92 -33.83 -13.63
C GLY A 42 -13.52 -33.93 -14.21
N ILE A 43 -12.77 -34.91 -13.72
CA ILE A 43 -11.78 -35.73 -14.45
C ILE A 43 -10.46 -35.05 -14.84
N CYS A 44 -9.37 -35.42 -14.15
CA CYS A 44 -8.21 -36.05 -14.82
C CYS A 44 -7.25 -36.69 -13.79
N LEU A 45 -7.37 -38.01 -13.66
CA LEU A 45 -6.38 -38.92 -13.09
C LEU A 45 -5.35 -39.22 -14.18
N VAL A 46 -4.08 -38.85 -14.01
CA VAL A 46 -2.95 -39.65 -14.53
C VAL A 46 -1.80 -39.58 -13.53
N ALA A 47 -1.45 -40.75 -13.02
CA ALA A 47 -0.32 -41.02 -12.17
C ALA A 47 0.96 -41.19 -13.01
N SER A 48 2.09 -40.77 -12.48
CA SER A 48 3.36 -41.49 -12.67
C SER A 48 4.39 -41.04 -11.64
N ALA A 49 4.63 -41.94 -10.68
CA ALA A 49 5.81 -41.97 -9.84
C ALA A 49 7.04 -42.31 -10.68
N SER A 50 8.19 -41.72 -10.34
CA SER A 50 9.51 -42.31 -10.60
C SER A 50 10.54 -41.69 -9.66
N THR A 51 10.89 -42.48 -8.65
CA THR A 51 12.08 -42.33 -7.81
C THR A 51 13.32 -42.71 -8.61
N LEU A 52 14.39 -41.93 -8.53
CA LEU A 52 15.76 -42.40 -8.69
C LEU A 52 16.63 -41.75 -7.61
N ALA A 53 17.11 -42.59 -6.69
CA ALA A 53 18.33 -42.36 -5.95
C ALA A 53 19.48 -43.00 -6.75
N LEU A 54 20.70 -42.46 -6.65
CA LEU A 54 21.96 -43.20 -6.51
C LEU A 54 23.14 -42.21 -6.31
N THR A 55 23.70 -42.26 -5.11
CA THR A 55 25.12 -42.37 -4.74
C THR A 55 26.21 -41.84 -5.69
N GLY A 56 27.07 -40.98 -5.15
CA GLY A 56 28.42 -40.72 -5.66
C GLY A 56 29.30 -40.02 -4.61
N CYS A 57 30.07 -40.81 -3.85
CA CYS A 57 31.15 -40.36 -2.97
C CYS A 57 32.46 -40.24 -3.78
N SER A 58 33.34 -39.30 -3.43
CA SER A 58 34.66 -39.60 -2.84
C SER A 58 35.73 -38.53 -3.11
N SER A 59 36.58 -38.38 -2.09
CA SER A 59 37.94 -37.81 -2.06
C SER A 59 37.99 -36.33 -1.68
N SER A 60 38.13 -36.01 -0.39
CA SER A 60 39.37 -36.03 0.41
C SER A 60 40.44 -35.10 -0.15
N ASP A 61 40.63 -33.94 0.47
CA ASP A 61 41.96 -33.55 0.91
C ASP A 61 41.92 -32.67 2.16
N ASN A 62 42.92 -32.92 2.99
CA ASN A 62 43.10 -32.50 4.38
C ASN A 62 43.92 -31.21 4.43
N GLY A 63 43.66 -30.29 5.35
CA GLY A 63 44.57 -29.14 5.52
C GLY A 63 44.08 -28.03 6.43
N SER A 64 44.11 -28.26 7.75
CA SER A 64 44.08 -27.22 8.77
C SER A 64 45.33 -26.34 8.67
N THR A 65 45.21 -25.00 8.71
CA THR A 65 46.11 -24.11 9.50
C THR A 65 45.44 -22.74 9.69
N GLN A 66 45.61 -22.23 10.90
CA GLN A 66 45.01 -21.05 11.52
C GLN A 66 45.88 -19.79 11.31
N SER A 67 45.22 -18.64 11.13
CA SER A 67 45.58 -17.27 11.55
C SER A 67 46.97 -16.69 11.21
N SER A 68 47.01 -15.56 10.50
CA SER A 68 47.25 -14.23 11.11
C SER A 68 47.56 -13.14 10.07
N THR A 69 46.81 -12.04 10.15
CA THR A 69 47.21 -10.62 10.01
C THR A 69 48.13 -10.13 8.87
N ALA A 70 47.62 -9.10 8.18
CA ALA A 70 48.23 -7.78 7.96
C ALA A 70 48.30 -7.29 6.49
N ALA A 71 47.44 -6.30 6.21
CA ALA A 71 47.74 -5.00 5.61
C ALA A 71 48.16 -4.88 4.12
N SER A 72 47.39 -3.99 3.47
CA SER A 72 47.81 -2.92 2.54
C SER A 72 47.54 -3.10 1.04
N SER A 73 46.65 -2.20 0.56
CA SER A 73 46.68 -1.42 -0.70
C SER A 73 47.07 -2.11 -2.02
N ASP A 74 46.18 -2.09 -3.02
CA ASP A 74 46.13 -1.03 -4.05
C ASP A 74 44.95 -1.27 -5.03
N SER A 75 44.45 -0.14 -5.52
CA SER A 75 43.59 0.16 -6.67
C SER A 75 43.00 -0.93 -7.59
N SER A 76 41.76 -0.64 -8.00
CA SER A 76 41.13 -0.88 -9.32
C SER A 76 39.91 -1.82 -9.29
N ALA A 77 38.71 -1.24 -9.18
CA ALA A 77 37.50 -1.69 -9.87
C ALA A 77 36.37 -0.68 -9.61
N GLU A 78 36.23 0.28 -10.53
CA GLU A 78 34.97 0.95 -10.81
C GLU A 78 34.02 -0.10 -11.42
N ASP A 79 33.32 -0.86 -10.58
CA ASP A 79 32.10 -1.64 -10.89
C ASP A 79 31.67 -2.35 -9.59
N ALA A 80 30.49 -2.00 -9.02
CA ALA A 80 29.80 -2.61 -7.86
C ALA A 80 29.34 -1.66 -6.73
N ARG A 81 28.91 -0.42 -7.06
CA ARG A 81 28.26 0.46 -6.06
C ARG A 81 26.75 0.59 -6.25
N LEU A 82 26.04 -0.52 -6.42
CA LEU A 82 24.58 -0.61 -6.19
C LEU A 82 24.19 -2.05 -5.85
N ALA A 83 24.65 -2.55 -4.70
CA ALA A 83 23.97 -3.64 -3.99
C ALA A 83 24.42 -3.70 -2.52
N PRO A 84 24.07 -2.71 -1.67
CA PRO A 84 23.82 -3.01 -0.27
C PRO A 84 22.71 -4.07 -0.21
N SER A 85 22.82 -5.02 0.74
CA SER A 85 21.93 -6.17 0.87
C SER A 85 20.45 -5.76 0.84
N VAL A 86 19.79 -5.94 -0.32
CA VAL A 86 18.35 -5.69 -0.51
C VAL A 86 17.49 -6.52 0.47
N CYS A 87 18.04 -7.61 1.03
CA CYS A 87 17.35 -8.50 1.96
C CYS A 87 17.81 -8.35 3.43
N GLY A 88 18.51 -7.26 3.78
CA GLY A 88 19.10 -7.07 5.11
C GLY A 88 20.02 -8.24 5.52
N THR A 89 20.32 -8.35 6.81
CA THR A 89 20.94 -9.53 7.41
C THR A 89 20.03 -10.10 8.49
N PRO A 90 20.14 -11.39 8.86
CA PRO A 90 19.34 -11.97 9.95
C PRO A 90 19.52 -11.30 11.32
N GLU A 91 20.50 -10.40 11.47
CA GLU A 91 20.80 -9.65 12.68
C GLU A 91 20.13 -8.27 12.72
N ASP A 92 19.47 -7.85 11.63
CA ASP A 92 18.70 -6.60 11.61
C ASP A 92 17.45 -6.73 12.49
N ASP A 93 17.27 -5.76 13.39
CA ASP A 93 16.40 -5.77 14.57
C ASP A 93 14.90 -5.59 14.28
N GLY A 94 14.45 -5.96 13.07
CA GLY A 94 13.04 -5.86 12.68
C GLY A 94 12.60 -4.44 12.30
N GLN A 95 13.54 -3.55 11.97
CA GLN A 95 13.29 -2.24 11.35
C GLN A 95 13.55 -2.24 9.83
N ASN A 96 13.35 -3.41 9.24
CA ASN A 96 12.73 -3.63 7.92
C ASN A 96 13.49 -3.17 6.68
N HIS A 97 13.40 -4.02 5.65
CA HIS A 97 14.00 -3.86 4.34
C HIS A 97 13.25 -2.79 3.52
N GLU A 98 13.13 -1.58 4.07
CA GLU A 98 12.61 -0.44 3.35
C GLU A 98 13.48 -0.17 2.14
N ILE A 99 12.85 -0.29 0.97
CA ILE A 99 13.49 -0.01 -0.29
C ILE A 99 12.95 1.34 -0.76
N PRO A 100 13.84 2.33 -0.98
CA PRO A 100 13.39 3.64 -1.42
C PRO A 100 12.80 3.56 -2.82
N VAL A 101 11.68 4.24 -3.01
CA VAL A 101 11.07 4.51 -4.31
C VAL A 101 11.57 5.86 -4.82
N GLY A 102 11.51 6.88 -3.98
CA GLY A 102 11.97 8.23 -4.30
C GLY A 102 11.51 9.25 -3.28
N ASP A 103 11.93 10.49 -3.48
CA ASP A 103 11.63 11.65 -2.64
C ASP A 103 11.23 12.87 -3.46
N ALA A 104 10.49 13.79 -2.85
CA ALA A 104 10.10 15.05 -3.46
C ALA A 104 9.78 16.13 -2.43
N ASP A 105 10.15 17.37 -2.76
CA ASP A 105 9.65 18.57 -2.10
C ASP A 105 8.60 19.23 -2.99
N GLU A 106 7.34 19.22 -2.57
CA GLU A 106 6.24 19.88 -3.30
C GLU A 106 5.20 20.43 -2.32
N GLY A 107 4.80 21.68 -2.56
CA GLY A 107 3.90 22.39 -1.66
C GLY A 107 4.42 22.45 -0.21
N PRO A 108 3.57 22.22 0.79
CA PRO A 108 3.95 22.33 2.21
C PRO A 108 4.74 21.14 2.76
N PHE A 109 5.15 20.18 1.93
CA PHE A 109 5.72 18.92 2.39
C PHE A 109 7.02 18.54 1.70
N HIS A 110 7.88 17.88 2.48
CA HIS A 110 8.88 16.94 2.01
C HIS A 110 8.27 15.53 2.09
N MET A 111 8.40 14.72 1.05
CA MET A 111 7.75 13.42 0.94
C MET A 111 8.74 12.37 0.49
N GLU A 112 8.84 11.27 1.24
CA GLU A 112 9.66 10.11 0.88
C GLU A 112 8.76 8.88 0.73
N ALA A 113 8.92 8.13 -0.36
CA ALA A 113 8.17 6.89 -0.58
C ALA A 113 9.09 5.68 -0.43
N ASN A 114 8.66 4.73 0.39
CA ASN A 114 9.38 3.49 0.69
C ASN A 114 8.45 2.29 0.51
N TYR A 115 8.99 1.12 0.21
CA TYR A 115 8.20 -0.11 0.19
C TYR A 115 8.97 -1.31 0.73
N PHE A 116 8.23 -2.26 1.29
CA PHE A 116 8.77 -3.45 1.95
C PHE A 116 7.71 -4.55 2.04
N GLN A 117 7.94 -5.59 2.86
CA GLN A 117 6.98 -6.69 3.02
C GLN A 117 5.58 -6.18 3.43
N PRO A 118 4.49 -6.81 2.98
CA PRO A 118 3.15 -6.45 3.43
C PRO A 118 3.03 -6.42 4.96
N GLY A 119 2.22 -5.50 5.49
CA GLY A 119 1.89 -5.44 6.91
C GLY A 119 0.53 -6.08 7.21
N ASP A 120 0.38 -6.72 8.38
CA ASP A 120 -0.94 -6.99 8.97
C ASP A 120 -1.37 -5.79 9.81
N MET A 121 -2.54 -5.24 9.52
CA MET A 121 -2.96 -3.94 10.04
C MET A 121 -4.30 -4.06 10.72
N ALA A 122 -4.40 -3.46 11.91
CA ALA A 122 -5.62 -3.39 12.68
C ALA A 122 -6.53 -2.25 12.16
N PHE A 123 -7.06 -2.37 10.95
CA PHE A 123 -8.10 -1.48 10.43
C PHE A 123 -9.48 -2.12 10.58
N ASP A 124 -10.42 -1.35 11.15
CA ASP A 124 -11.82 -1.75 11.15
C ASP A 124 -12.39 -1.73 9.72
N GLY A 125 -13.09 -2.80 9.34
CA GLY A 125 -13.91 -2.82 8.13
C GLY A 125 -13.21 -3.22 6.82
N GLY A 126 -11.95 -3.64 6.84
CA GLY A 126 -11.26 -4.15 5.64
C GLY A 126 -10.98 -3.06 4.61
N MET A 127 -10.61 -1.87 5.08
CA MET A 127 -10.33 -0.69 4.25
C MET A 127 -9.08 -0.84 3.38
N MET A 128 -8.24 -1.85 3.65
CA MET A 128 -7.03 -2.15 2.90
C MET A 128 -6.93 -3.65 2.58
N PRO A 129 -6.19 -4.02 1.50
CA PRO A 129 -5.92 -5.41 1.19
C PRO A 129 -5.27 -6.15 2.36
N ALA A 130 -5.72 -7.39 2.60
CA ALA A 130 -5.14 -8.23 3.64
C ALA A 130 -3.69 -8.58 3.31
N TYR A 131 -2.86 -8.73 4.35
CA TYR A 131 -1.46 -9.17 4.23
C TYR A 131 -1.28 -10.35 3.26
N ALA A 132 -2.08 -11.41 3.44
CA ALA A 132 -1.98 -12.64 2.65
C ALA A 132 -2.28 -12.44 1.15
N ASP A 133 -3.00 -11.39 0.80
CA ASP A 133 -3.42 -11.06 -0.56
C ASP A 133 -2.57 -9.95 -1.18
N SER A 134 -1.45 -9.58 -0.55
CA SER A 134 -0.63 -8.42 -0.90
C SER A 134 0.82 -8.79 -1.24
N ILE A 135 1.47 -8.00 -2.09
CA ILE A 135 2.86 -8.21 -2.55
C ILE A 135 3.87 -7.28 -1.89
N ALA A 136 3.42 -6.14 -1.41
CA ALA A 136 4.25 -5.15 -0.71
C ALA A 136 3.35 -4.29 0.19
N HIS A 137 3.95 -3.70 1.21
CA HIS A 137 3.46 -2.47 1.81
C HIS A 137 4.22 -1.30 1.17
N ILE A 138 3.52 -0.25 0.78
CA ILE A 138 4.13 1.01 0.32
C ILE A 138 3.69 2.14 1.24
N GLU A 139 4.64 2.98 1.61
CA GLU A 139 4.46 4.11 2.51
C GLU A 139 4.85 5.41 1.81
N LEU A 140 4.27 6.50 2.26
CA LEU A 140 4.61 7.86 1.94
C LEU A 140 4.79 8.62 3.26
N ASP A 141 6.03 8.86 3.62
CA ASP A 141 6.41 9.68 4.75
C ASP A 141 6.28 11.14 4.38
N VAL A 142 5.16 11.75 4.81
CA VAL A 142 4.89 13.17 4.58
C VAL A 142 5.39 13.97 5.78
N LYS A 143 6.42 14.78 5.59
CA LYS A 143 6.97 15.68 6.61
C LYS A 143 6.75 17.14 6.23
N VAL A 144 6.31 17.95 7.18
CA VAL A 144 6.09 19.38 6.97
C VAL A 144 7.42 20.10 6.71
N ASN A 145 7.49 20.83 5.60
CA ASN A 145 8.62 21.70 5.29
C ASN A 145 8.38 23.13 5.83
N GLU A 146 9.31 24.06 5.55
CA GLU A 146 9.19 25.45 6.00
C GLU A 146 7.89 26.14 5.52
N GLU A 147 7.45 25.86 4.28
CA GLU A 147 6.22 26.42 3.73
C GLU A 147 4.99 25.93 4.51
N GLY A 148 4.98 24.68 4.96
CA GLY A 148 3.84 24.11 5.69
C GLY A 148 3.60 24.74 7.07
N THR A 149 4.59 25.41 7.65
CA THR A 149 4.45 26.05 8.96
C THR A 149 3.38 27.15 8.99
N LYS A 150 3.03 27.75 7.84
CA LYS A 150 1.95 28.74 7.73
C LYS A 150 0.57 28.20 8.08
N TYR A 151 0.40 26.87 8.07
CA TYR A 151 -0.83 26.17 8.47
C TYR A 151 -0.86 25.81 9.97
N GLY A 152 0.20 26.12 10.73
CA GLY A 152 0.28 25.84 12.17
C GLY A 152 0.93 24.52 12.54
N TRP A 153 1.40 23.74 11.57
CA TRP A 153 2.24 22.57 11.80
C TRP A 153 3.68 22.96 12.14
N SER A 154 4.37 22.06 12.83
CA SER A 154 5.81 22.16 13.07
C SER A 154 6.59 21.56 11.88
N VAL A 155 7.79 22.05 11.61
CA VAL A 155 8.70 21.38 10.66
C VAL A 155 8.95 19.94 11.13
N ASP A 156 9.03 19.01 10.17
CA ASP A 156 9.18 17.56 10.35
C ASP A 156 7.99 16.84 11.01
N GLU A 157 6.89 17.56 11.30
CA GLU A 157 5.64 16.93 11.74
C GLU A 157 5.03 16.11 10.59
N THR A 158 4.51 14.91 10.89
CA THR A 158 3.60 14.20 9.97
C THR A 158 2.19 14.77 10.14
N PRO A 159 1.63 15.48 9.14
CA PRO A 159 0.26 15.98 9.23
C PRO A 159 -0.74 14.84 9.30
N ALA A 160 -1.76 14.97 10.15
CA ALA A 160 -2.90 14.06 10.18
C ALA A 160 -3.99 14.45 9.17
N ASP A 161 -4.86 13.49 8.83
CA ASP A 161 -6.08 13.67 8.02
C ASP A 161 -5.83 14.19 6.58
N LEU A 162 -4.64 13.98 6.01
CA LEU A 162 -4.44 14.20 4.58
C LEU A 162 -5.23 13.16 3.78
N ASN A 163 -5.70 13.58 2.59
CA ASN A 163 -6.37 12.68 1.65
C ASN A 163 -5.35 12.38 0.54
N ILE A 164 -4.83 11.15 0.52
CA ILE A 164 -3.77 10.76 -0.42
C ILE A 164 -4.26 9.60 -1.28
N ASP A 165 -4.53 9.89 -2.55
CA ASP A 165 -4.79 8.85 -3.55
C ASP A 165 -3.48 8.49 -4.26
N TYR A 166 -3.36 7.27 -4.76
CA TYR A 166 -2.20 6.85 -5.54
C TYR A 166 -2.61 6.12 -6.81
N THR A 167 -1.77 6.22 -7.83
CA THR A 167 -1.86 5.46 -9.07
C THR A 167 -0.48 4.97 -9.46
N VAL A 168 -0.35 3.70 -9.82
CA VAL A 168 0.88 3.15 -10.38
C VAL A 168 0.67 2.80 -11.84
N THR A 169 1.59 3.24 -12.67
CA THR A 169 1.64 2.94 -14.11
C THR A 169 2.88 2.13 -14.45
N ASP A 170 2.78 1.27 -15.47
CA ASP A 170 3.97 0.65 -16.07
C ASP A 170 4.73 1.63 -16.97
N LYS A 171 5.92 1.24 -17.44
CA LYS A 171 6.72 2.05 -18.38
C LYS A 171 6.02 2.50 -19.67
N SER A 172 4.88 1.90 -20.03
CA SER A 172 4.08 2.30 -21.20
C SER A 172 3.01 3.35 -20.85
N GLY A 173 2.92 3.74 -19.57
CA GLY A 173 1.90 4.63 -19.03
C GLY A 173 0.57 3.94 -18.77
N LYS A 174 0.52 2.60 -18.80
CA LYS A 174 -0.71 1.86 -18.51
C LYS A 174 -0.90 1.80 -16.99
N GLU A 175 -2.06 2.25 -16.51
CA GLU A 175 -2.48 2.08 -15.12
C GLU A 175 -2.52 0.58 -14.74
N ILE A 176 -1.84 0.23 -13.66
CA ILE A 176 -1.73 -1.13 -13.13
C ILE A 176 -2.53 -1.26 -11.83
N VAL A 177 -2.35 -0.32 -10.91
CA VAL A 177 -3.04 -0.26 -9.62
C VAL A 177 -3.34 1.18 -9.25
N LYS A 178 -4.41 1.41 -8.52
CA LYS A 178 -4.72 2.67 -7.85
C LYS A 178 -5.50 2.42 -6.58
N GLY A 179 -5.51 3.39 -5.70
CA GLY A 179 -6.25 3.33 -4.45
C GLY A 179 -6.03 4.59 -3.61
N MET A 180 -6.26 4.45 -2.32
CA MET A 180 -6.09 5.53 -1.35
C MET A 180 -5.16 5.02 -0.25
N PHE A 181 -4.26 5.88 0.20
CA PHE A 181 -3.43 5.62 1.38
C PHE A 181 -4.24 5.89 2.64
N MET A 182 -3.92 5.13 3.68
CA MET A 182 -4.49 5.29 5.01
C MET A 182 -3.43 5.81 5.97
N GLU A 183 -3.81 6.70 6.87
CA GLU A 183 -2.95 7.11 7.98
C GLU A 183 -2.84 5.95 8.99
N MET A 184 -1.63 5.62 9.40
CA MET A 184 -1.37 4.59 10.40
C MET A 184 -0.07 4.83 11.15
N ASN A 185 0.21 3.97 12.13
CA ASN A 185 1.45 3.99 12.89
C ASN A 185 2.14 2.63 12.79
N ALA A 186 3.47 2.68 12.67
CA ALA A 186 4.37 1.57 12.94
C ALA A 186 5.29 1.91 14.13
N ALA A 187 6.33 1.10 14.37
CA ALA A 187 7.21 1.26 15.53
C ALA A 187 8.11 2.51 15.44
N ASP A 188 8.38 2.95 14.22
CA ASP A 188 9.21 4.06 13.80
C ASP A 188 8.45 5.39 13.68
N GLY A 189 7.12 5.36 13.55
CA GLY A 189 6.31 6.57 13.61
C GLY A 189 4.96 6.49 12.92
N SER A 190 4.38 7.66 12.69
CA SER A 190 3.15 7.84 11.91
C SER A 190 3.50 8.15 10.45
N HIS A 191 2.80 7.47 9.54
CA HIS A 191 2.95 7.58 8.09
C HIS A 191 1.60 7.38 7.39
N TYR A 192 1.61 7.57 6.07
CA TYR A 192 0.52 7.16 5.18
C TYR A 192 0.96 5.95 4.38
N GLY A 193 0.12 4.93 4.25
CA GLY A 193 0.52 3.73 3.53
C GLY A 193 -0.63 2.89 3.03
N THR A 194 -0.30 1.87 2.25
CA THR A 194 -1.21 0.81 1.85
C THR A 194 -0.49 -0.48 1.50
N ASN A 195 -1.18 -1.59 1.70
CA ASN A 195 -0.81 -2.83 1.05
C ASN A 195 -1.14 -2.77 -0.46
N ILE A 196 -0.22 -3.23 -1.30
CA ILE A 196 -0.44 -3.41 -2.74
C ILE A 196 -0.94 -4.84 -3.01
N PRO A 197 -2.11 -5.01 -3.64
CA PRO A 197 -2.69 -6.34 -3.85
C PRO A 197 -1.91 -7.16 -4.89
N LYS A 198 -1.88 -8.49 -4.70
CA LYS A 198 -1.32 -9.49 -5.64
C LYS A 198 -2.01 -9.46 -6.99
N SER A 199 -3.34 -9.37 -7.00
CA SER A 199 -4.11 -9.43 -8.23
C SER A 199 -4.97 -8.19 -8.42
N ALA A 200 -5.05 -7.76 -9.68
CA ALA A 200 -5.89 -6.67 -10.12
C ALA A 200 -7.37 -6.90 -9.79
N GLU A 201 -7.78 -8.16 -9.85
CA GLU A 201 -9.16 -8.61 -9.80
C GLU A 201 -9.79 -8.43 -8.41
N ALA A 202 -8.99 -8.52 -7.34
CA ALA A 202 -9.43 -8.28 -5.97
C ALA A 202 -9.78 -6.80 -5.68
N ALA A 203 -9.30 -5.86 -6.51
CA ALA A 203 -9.44 -4.42 -6.29
C ALA A 203 -10.02 -3.64 -7.49
N GLY A 204 -10.51 -4.33 -8.54
CA GLY A 204 -11.08 -3.66 -9.72
C GLY A 204 -10.05 -2.95 -10.61
N LEU A 205 -8.80 -3.42 -10.58
CA LEU A 205 -7.65 -2.83 -11.26
C LEU A 205 -7.38 -3.49 -12.63
N VAL A 206 -6.45 -2.91 -13.41
CA VAL A 206 -6.17 -3.28 -14.81
C VAL A 206 -4.87 -4.11 -14.96
N GLY A 207 -4.11 -4.31 -13.88
CA GLY A 207 -2.88 -5.12 -13.85
C GLY A 207 -2.39 -5.48 -12.44
N SER A 208 -1.22 -6.09 -12.34
CA SER A 208 -0.56 -6.46 -11.08
C SER A 208 0.92 -6.05 -11.11
N LEU A 209 1.47 -5.67 -9.95
CA LEU A 209 2.91 -5.49 -9.71
C LEU A 209 3.63 -6.83 -9.44
N GLU A 210 3.01 -7.97 -9.75
CA GLU A 210 3.62 -9.30 -9.60
C GLU A 210 4.95 -9.47 -10.36
N ASN A 211 5.18 -8.69 -11.41
CA ASN A 211 6.37 -8.81 -12.24
C ASN A 211 7.35 -7.67 -11.94
N PRO A 212 8.64 -7.97 -11.75
CA PRO A 212 9.69 -6.96 -11.76
C PRO A 212 9.64 -6.08 -13.01
N GLY A 213 9.90 -4.79 -12.86
CA GLY A 213 9.83 -3.81 -13.93
C GLY A 213 10.08 -2.39 -13.46
N GLU A 214 10.03 -1.48 -14.44
CA GLU A 214 10.01 -0.03 -14.23
C GLU A 214 8.56 0.44 -14.20
N TYR A 215 8.23 1.15 -13.14
CA TYR A 215 6.91 1.72 -12.86
C TYR A 215 7.05 3.20 -12.51
N THR A 216 5.94 3.91 -12.51
CA THR A 216 5.84 5.25 -11.92
C THR A 216 4.67 5.23 -10.95
N VAL A 217 4.90 5.62 -9.70
CA VAL A 217 3.85 5.89 -8.73
C VAL A 217 3.57 7.38 -8.71
N THR A 218 2.30 7.76 -8.82
CA THR A 218 1.81 9.13 -8.70
C THR A 218 0.90 9.21 -7.49
N PHE A 219 1.22 10.12 -6.58
CA PHE A 219 0.41 10.47 -5.42
C PHE A 219 -0.36 11.74 -5.71
N HIS A 220 -1.65 11.74 -5.41
CA HIS A 220 -2.51 12.91 -5.40
C HIS A 220 -2.76 13.31 -3.95
N ILE A 221 -2.18 14.42 -3.52
CA ILE A 221 -2.22 14.89 -2.13
C ILE A 221 -3.24 16.01 -2.04
N ALA A 222 -4.27 15.82 -1.21
CA ALA A 222 -5.30 16.80 -0.93
C ALA A 222 -5.33 17.14 0.57
N PRO A 223 -5.70 18.39 0.92
CA PRO A 223 -5.73 18.82 2.31
C PRO A 223 -6.82 18.09 3.11
N PRO A 224 -6.77 18.21 4.45
CA PRO A 224 -7.81 17.66 5.31
C PRO A 224 -9.20 18.24 5.01
N LYS A 225 -10.23 17.40 5.09
CA LYS A 225 -11.63 17.81 4.81
C LYS A 225 -12.38 18.23 6.08
N ASN A 226 -12.07 17.61 7.21
CA ASN A 226 -12.76 17.85 8.48
C ASN A 226 -11.81 18.39 9.56
N TYR A 227 -10.81 19.17 9.14
CA TYR A 227 -9.80 19.80 10.00
C TYR A 227 -9.82 21.32 9.80
N GLY A 228 -9.95 22.07 10.90
CA GLY A 228 -10.10 23.53 10.86
C GLY A 228 -8.82 24.28 11.20
N LEU A 229 -8.65 25.46 10.59
CA LEU A 229 -7.62 26.43 10.94
C LEU A 229 -8.23 27.52 11.83
N HIS A 230 -7.55 27.87 12.92
CA HIS A 230 -7.91 29.09 13.66
C HIS A 230 -7.60 30.32 12.79
N GLN A 231 -8.52 31.29 12.76
CA GLN A 231 -8.39 32.51 11.95
C GLN A 231 -8.46 33.81 12.78
N ASP A 232 -8.66 33.70 14.09
CA ASP A 232 -8.73 34.88 14.94
C ASP A 232 -7.34 35.53 15.11
N LYS A 233 -7.30 36.83 15.35
CA LYS A 233 -6.03 37.57 15.49
C LYS A 233 -5.10 37.05 16.60
N ARG A 234 -5.65 36.40 17.64
CA ARG A 234 -4.87 36.01 18.83
C ARG A 234 -4.24 34.63 18.68
N THR A 235 -4.93 33.70 18.03
CA THR A 235 -4.50 32.29 17.94
C THR A 235 -4.51 31.72 16.53
N GLY A 236 -4.88 32.54 15.55
CA GLY A 236 -4.91 32.12 14.16
C GLY A 236 -3.54 31.88 13.57
N VAL A 237 -3.51 30.95 12.62
CA VAL A 237 -2.35 30.70 11.76
C VAL A 237 -2.33 31.71 10.61
N GLU A 238 -1.25 31.75 9.84
CA GLU A 238 -1.11 32.68 8.72
C GLU A 238 -2.07 32.34 7.57
N ALA A 239 -2.23 31.05 7.28
CA ALA A 239 -3.12 30.58 6.24
C ALA A 239 -4.61 30.79 6.60
N THR A 240 -5.39 31.24 5.62
CA THR A 240 -6.85 31.39 5.74
C THR A 240 -7.63 30.28 5.03
N GLU A 241 -6.96 29.54 4.16
CA GLU A 241 -7.47 28.38 3.45
C GLU A 241 -6.37 27.33 3.38
N TRP A 242 -6.73 26.05 3.29
CA TRP A 242 -5.77 24.97 3.06
C TRP A 242 -5.14 25.06 1.66
N PHE A 243 -4.01 24.39 1.46
CA PHE A 243 -3.35 24.28 0.15
C PHE A 243 -4.27 23.62 -0.89
N ALA A 244 -4.09 23.96 -2.16
CA ALA A 244 -4.78 23.27 -3.26
C ALA A 244 -4.18 21.87 -3.45
N PRO A 245 -4.97 20.85 -3.83
CA PRO A 245 -4.43 19.52 -4.13
C PRO A 245 -3.36 19.56 -5.22
N PHE A 246 -2.37 18.69 -5.12
CA PHE A 246 -1.25 18.58 -6.06
C PHE A 246 -0.82 17.13 -6.25
N ASP A 247 -0.08 16.88 -7.33
CA ASP A 247 0.41 15.55 -7.68
C ASP A 247 1.93 15.48 -7.57
N VAL A 248 2.46 14.38 -7.05
CA VAL A 248 3.88 14.05 -7.05
C VAL A 248 4.05 12.69 -7.71
N SER A 249 5.01 12.57 -8.63
CA SER A 249 5.32 11.32 -9.31
C SER A 249 6.76 10.89 -9.06
N MET A 250 6.95 9.60 -8.78
CA MET A 250 8.25 9.00 -8.50
C MET A 250 8.45 7.76 -9.37
N ASP A 251 9.65 7.63 -9.92
CA ASP A 251 10.04 6.47 -10.70
C ASP A 251 10.34 5.29 -9.75
N TRP A 252 9.65 4.19 -9.95
CA TRP A 252 9.73 3.01 -9.10
C TRP A 252 10.35 1.85 -9.86
N LEU A 253 11.60 1.51 -9.52
CA LEU A 253 12.26 0.31 -9.99
C LEU A 253 11.97 -0.85 -9.03
N TYR A 254 11.23 -1.86 -9.50
CA TYR A 254 10.95 -3.10 -8.79
C TYR A 254 11.72 -4.26 -9.42
N THR A 255 12.69 -4.84 -8.72
CA THR A 255 13.60 -5.87 -9.24
C THR A 255 13.20 -7.28 -8.79
N ALA A 256 13.75 -8.30 -9.47
CA ALA A 256 13.54 -9.69 -9.11
C ALA A 256 14.17 -10.02 -7.75
N GLU A 257 15.26 -9.35 -7.39
CA GLU A 257 15.95 -9.47 -6.11
C GLU A 257 15.08 -8.91 -4.99
N GLN A 258 14.52 -7.71 -5.16
CA GLN A 258 13.60 -7.08 -4.21
C GLN A 258 12.35 -7.93 -4.00
N LYS A 259 11.76 -8.46 -5.08
CA LYS A 259 10.64 -9.42 -4.99
C LYS A 259 10.96 -10.61 -4.08
N LYS A 260 12.14 -11.22 -4.23
CA LYS A 260 12.53 -12.38 -3.41
C LYS A 260 12.61 -12.02 -1.92
N CYS A 261 13.10 -10.82 -1.58
CA CYS A 261 13.22 -10.39 -0.18
C CYS A 261 11.87 -10.04 0.46
N ILE A 262 10.91 -9.55 -0.33
CA ILE A 262 9.64 -9.00 0.16
C ILE A 262 8.52 -10.05 0.17
N VAL A 263 8.49 -10.90 -0.87
CA VAL A 263 7.38 -11.85 -1.10
C VAL A 263 7.78 -13.28 -0.75
N ASP A 264 9.03 -13.66 -1.02
CA ASP A 264 9.50 -15.05 -0.91
C ASP A 264 10.32 -15.30 0.37
N ASP A 265 10.56 -14.27 1.22
CA ASP A 265 11.28 -14.42 2.48
C ASP A 265 10.38 -15.12 3.51
N PRO A 266 10.78 -16.29 4.07
CA PRO A 266 9.99 -16.99 5.08
C PRO A 266 9.90 -16.26 6.43
N ARG A 267 10.62 -15.14 6.61
CA ARG A 267 10.50 -14.22 7.76
C ARG A 267 9.46 -13.12 7.53
N ALA A 268 9.11 -12.83 6.27
CA ALA A 268 8.13 -11.83 5.88
C ALA A 268 6.70 -12.30 6.18
#